data_AF-A0A2E5K223-F1
#
_entry.id   AF-A0A2E5K223-F1
#
_cell.length_a   1.000
_cell.length_b   1.000
_cell.length_c   1.000
_cell.angle_alpha   90.00
_cell.angle_beta   90.00
_cell.angle_gamma   90.00
#
_symmetry.space_group_name_H-M   'P 1'
#
loop_
_entity.id
_entity.type
_entity.pdbx_description
1 polymer ?
#
loop_
_entity_poly.entity_id
_entity_poly.type
_entity_poly.pdbx_seq_one_letter_code
_entity_poly.pdbx_strand_id
1 'polypeptide(L)'
;MEASEFKVSESLASTGQTEALTDREKHLIGLAVVLTRGCQYCTGGRMENALQSGIPYETIQATVDLSAAVNAGVVLRTAIQGAEMNKINEICKGEDCAVGLPEGN
;
A
#
# COMPACT_ATOMS: atom_id res chain seq x y z
N MET A 1 17.89 -15.32 16.91
CA MET A 1 16.44 -15.50 16.71
C MET A 1 16.29 -15.82 15.25
N GLU A 2 16.07 -17.09 14.92
CA GLU A 2 16.04 -17.56 13.54
C GLU A 2 14.64 -17.32 12.97
N ALA A 3 14.53 -16.97 11.68
CA ALA A 3 13.22 -16.74 11.06
C ALA A 3 12.29 -17.97 11.13
N SER A 4 12.88 -19.17 11.28
CA SER A 4 12.19 -20.44 11.49
C SER A 4 11.55 -20.59 12.87
N GLU A 5 11.92 -19.80 13.88
CA GLU A 5 11.21 -19.74 15.16
C GLU A 5 9.82 -19.10 15.00
N PHE A 6 9.64 -18.30 13.95
CA PHE A 6 8.35 -17.75 13.59
C PHE A 6 7.69 -18.68 12.55
N LYS A 7 6.50 -19.19 12.85
CA LYS A 7 5.66 -19.97 11.90
C LYS A 7 5.13 -19.12 10.73
N VAL A 8 5.85 -18.08 10.33
CA VAL A 8 5.48 -17.11 9.31
C VAL A 8 5.46 -17.77 7.93
N SER A 9 6.40 -18.67 7.63
CA SER A 9 6.38 -19.45 6.38
C SER A 9 5.13 -20.33 6.27
N GLU A 10 4.79 -21.07 7.33
CA GLU A 10 3.56 -21.88 7.41
C GLU A 10 2.31 -21.02 7.29
N SER A 11 2.28 -19.87 7.99
CA SER A 11 1.15 -18.94 7.96
C SER A 11 0.95 -18.32 6.57
N LEU A 12 2.04 -17.93 5.90
CA LEU A 12 2.01 -17.42 4.53
C LEU A 12 1.52 -18.49 3.55
N ALA A 13 2.00 -19.73 3.67
CA ALA A 13 1.57 -20.83 2.83
C ALA A 13 0.06 -21.12 3.01
N SER A 14 -0.40 -21.24 4.26
CA SER A 14 -1.80 -21.48 4.59
C SER A 14 -2.71 -20.35 4.06
N THR A 15 -2.31 -19.08 4.27
CA THR A 15 -3.08 -17.93 3.78
C THR A 15 -3.15 -17.89 2.25
N GLY A 16 -2.09 -18.27 1.56
CA GLY A 16 -2.05 -18.33 0.09
C GLY A 16 -2.97 -19.40 -0.50
N GLN A 17 -3.31 -20.44 0.26
CA GLN A 17 -4.14 -21.56 -0.17
C GLN A 17 -5.65 -21.30 -0.05
N THR A 18 -6.09 -20.14 0.46
CA THR A 18 -7.52 -19.84 0.59
C THR A 18 -8.26 -19.96 -0.75
N GLU A 19 -9.41 -20.63 -0.75
CA GLU A 19 -10.28 -20.74 -1.93
C GLU A 19 -11.25 -19.58 -2.07
N ALA A 20 -11.34 -18.71 -1.05
CA ALA A 20 -12.24 -17.55 -1.06
C ALA A 20 -11.80 -16.44 -2.03
N LEU A 21 -10.57 -16.51 -2.53
CA LEU A 21 -10.02 -15.58 -3.52
C LEU A 21 -9.47 -16.36 -4.70
N THR A 22 -9.71 -15.84 -5.89
CA THR A 22 -9.06 -16.30 -7.12
C THR A 22 -7.56 -15.99 -7.10
N ASP A 23 -6.77 -16.71 -7.90
CA ASP A 23 -5.33 -16.44 -8.02
C ASP A 23 -5.06 -15.02 -8.52
N ARG A 24 -5.91 -14.52 -9.44
CA ARG A 24 -5.86 -13.12 -9.89
C ARG A 24 -5.98 -12.15 -8.71
N GLU A 25 -6.99 -12.32 -7.86
CA GLU A 25 -7.18 -11.44 -6.70
C GLU A 25 -5.99 -11.52 -5.73
N LYS A 26 -5.48 -12.72 -5.45
CA LYS A 26 -4.30 -12.91 -4.58
C LYS A 26 -3.05 -12.21 -5.12
N HIS A 27 -2.83 -12.23 -6.44
CA HIS A 27 -1.72 -11.52 -7.07
C HIS A 27 -1.86 -10.01 -6.91
N LEU A 28 -3.03 -9.45 -7.23
CA LEU A 28 -3.25 -8.00 -7.19
C LEU A 28 -3.24 -7.44 -5.76
N ILE A 29 -3.88 -8.13 -4.82
CA ILE A 29 -3.85 -7.76 -3.39
C ILE A 29 -2.41 -7.84 -2.87
N GLY A 30 -1.70 -8.93 -3.16
CA GLY A 30 -0.31 -9.10 -2.75
C GLY A 30 0.61 -8.03 -3.31
N LEU A 31 0.43 -7.67 -4.59
CA LEU A 31 1.17 -6.59 -5.24
C LEU A 31 0.88 -5.23 -4.58
N ALA A 32 -0.39 -4.89 -4.34
CA ALA A 32 -0.76 -3.65 -3.65
C ALA A 32 -0.13 -3.54 -2.25
N VAL A 33 -0.13 -4.65 -1.49
CA VAL A 33 0.51 -4.68 -0.17
C VAL A 33 2.00 -4.39 -0.27
N VAL A 34 2.75 -5.08 -1.13
CA VAL A 34 4.22 -4.90 -1.20
C VAL A 34 4.63 -3.54 -1.75
N LEU A 35 3.80 -2.93 -2.63
CA LEU A 35 3.99 -1.57 -3.11
C LEU A 35 3.95 -0.56 -1.95
N THR A 36 2.97 -0.67 -1.04
CA THR A 36 2.88 0.22 0.13
C THR A 36 4.02 0.02 1.14
N ARG A 37 4.70 -1.14 1.10
CA ARG A 37 5.84 -1.44 1.98
C ARG A 37 7.19 -1.07 1.37
N GLY A 38 7.25 -0.78 0.07
CA GLY A 38 8.48 -0.38 -0.61
C GLY A 38 9.52 -1.49 -0.78
N CYS A 39 9.14 -2.77 -0.67
CA CYS A 39 10.08 -3.90 -0.84
C CYS A 39 10.33 -4.18 -2.34
N GLN A 40 11.44 -3.70 -2.90
CA GLN A 40 11.77 -3.87 -4.32
C GLN A 40 11.78 -5.34 -4.77
N TYR A 41 12.40 -6.23 -3.99
CA TYR A 41 12.45 -7.66 -4.27
C TYR A 41 11.05 -8.28 -4.30
N CYS A 42 10.23 -7.96 -3.30
CA CYS A 42 8.87 -8.48 -3.18
C CYS A 42 7.97 -7.95 -4.30
N THR A 43 8.09 -6.67 -4.64
CA THR A 43 7.33 -6.03 -5.73
C THR A 43 7.68 -6.66 -7.08
N GLY A 44 8.98 -6.76 -7.41
CA GLY A 44 9.43 -7.38 -8.65
C GLY A 44 8.95 -8.84 -8.77
N GLY A 45 9.14 -9.64 -7.72
CA GLY A 45 8.66 -11.03 -7.71
C GLY A 45 7.14 -11.15 -7.82
N ARG A 46 6.36 -10.25 -7.22
CA ARG A 46 4.89 -10.24 -7.36
C ARG A 46 4.45 -9.84 -8.76
N MET A 47 5.13 -8.90 -9.42
CA MET A 47 4.86 -8.51 -10.80
C MET A 47 5.17 -9.67 -11.76
N GLU A 48 6.31 -10.32 -11.59
CA GLU A 48 6.70 -11.49 -12.40
C GLU A 48 5.68 -12.62 -12.26
N ASN A 49 5.33 -13.00 -11.03
CA ASN A 49 4.35 -14.06 -10.77
C ASN A 49 2.96 -13.73 -11.35
N ALA A 50 2.53 -12.47 -11.32
CA ALA A 50 1.27 -12.02 -11.92
C ALA A 50 1.29 -12.16 -13.46
N LEU A 51 2.40 -11.77 -14.11
CA LEU A 51 2.55 -11.93 -15.56
C LEU A 51 2.55 -13.40 -15.96
N GLN A 52 3.26 -14.24 -15.21
CA GLN A 52 3.32 -15.69 -15.44
C GLN A 52 1.96 -16.38 -15.26
N SER A 53 1.08 -15.84 -14.41
CA SER A 53 -0.31 -16.31 -14.27
C SER A 53 -1.29 -15.74 -15.31
N GLY A 54 -0.78 -15.02 -16.32
CA GLY A 54 -1.58 -14.50 -17.43
C GLY A 54 -2.27 -13.17 -17.16
N ILE A 55 -1.94 -12.47 -16.07
CA ILE A 55 -2.46 -11.13 -15.79
C ILE A 55 -1.76 -10.14 -16.73
N PRO A 56 -2.49 -9.34 -17.53
CA PRO A 56 -1.87 -8.42 -18.47
C PRO A 56 -1.18 -7.27 -17.73
N TYR A 57 -0.09 -6.75 -18.31
CA TYR A 57 0.71 -5.68 -17.70
C TYR A 57 -0.12 -4.42 -17.41
N GLU A 58 -1.11 -4.10 -18.24
CA GLU A 58 -2.04 -2.99 -18.01
C GLU A 58 -2.80 -3.12 -16.66
N THR A 59 -3.15 -4.33 -16.24
CA THR A 59 -3.78 -4.57 -14.92
C THR A 59 -2.77 -4.34 -13.80
N ILE A 60 -1.51 -4.74 -14.00
CA ILE A 60 -0.43 -4.48 -13.05
C ILE A 60 -0.21 -2.97 -12.90
N GLN A 61 -0.17 -2.23 -14.01
CA GLN A 61 -0.06 -0.77 -13.99
C GLN A 61 -1.23 -0.12 -13.26
N ALA A 62 -2.47 -0.52 -13.55
CA ALA A 62 -3.65 -0.03 -12.84
C ALA A 62 -3.58 -0.29 -11.32
N THR A 63 -2.99 -1.42 -10.91
CA THR A 63 -2.77 -1.74 -9.49
C THR A 63 -1.71 -0.84 -8.86
N VAL A 64 -0.63 -0.53 -9.59
CA VAL A 64 0.39 0.43 -9.16
C VAL A 64 -0.20 1.82 -8.96
N ASP A 65 -0.94 2.32 -9.95
CA ASP A 65 -1.55 3.64 -9.92
C ASP A 65 -2.57 3.76 -8.78
N LEU A 66 -3.43 2.74 -8.60
CA LEU A 66 -4.37 2.67 -7.49
C LEU A 66 -3.64 2.70 -6.14
N SER A 67 -2.60 1.89 -5.98
CA SER A 67 -1.83 1.81 -4.74
C SER A 67 -1.14 3.15 -4.42
N ALA A 68 -0.60 3.82 -5.43
CA ALA A 68 0.03 5.13 -5.30
C ALA A 68 -0.99 6.20 -4.85
N ALA A 69 -2.15 6.26 -5.51
CA ALA A 69 -3.21 7.21 -5.16
C ALA A 69 -3.73 7.01 -3.72
N VAL A 70 -4.00 5.77 -3.33
CA VAL A 70 -4.44 5.44 -1.96
C VAL A 70 -3.37 5.82 -0.95
N ASN A 71 -2.11 5.49 -1.19
CA ASN A 71 -1.02 5.80 -0.27
C ASN A 71 -0.80 7.32 -0.11
N ALA A 72 -0.89 8.09 -1.21
CA ALA A 72 -0.84 9.54 -1.17
C ALA A 72 -1.98 10.14 -0.32
N GLY A 73 -3.21 9.62 -0.48
CA GLY A 73 -4.35 10.02 0.34
C GLY A 73 -4.17 9.70 1.83
N VAL A 74 -3.57 8.55 2.16
CA VAL A 74 -3.25 8.18 3.55
C VAL A 74 -2.23 9.15 4.15
N VAL A 75 -1.16 9.49 3.42
CA VAL A 75 -0.15 10.47 3.86
C VAL A 75 -0.82 11.81 4.20
N LEU A 76 -1.64 12.32 3.28
CA LEU A 76 -2.35 13.58 3.47
C LEU A 76 -3.27 13.53 4.69
N ARG A 77 -4.16 12.54 4.76
CA ARG A 77 -5.16 12.45 5.82
C ARG A 77 -4.51 12.22 7.19
N THR A 78 -3.40 11.48 7.25
CA THR A 78 -2.64 11.28 8.49
C THR A 78 -2.02 12.59 8.96
N ALA A 79 -1.47 13.38 8.05
CA ALA A 79 -0.88 14.67 8.38
C ALA A 79 -1.93 15.68 8.87
N ILE A 80 -3.11 15.73 8.22
CA ILE A 80 -4.25 16.56 8.67
C ILE A 80 -4.66 16.18 10.10
N GLN A 81 -4.93 14.88 10.35
CA GLN A 81 -5.34 14.43 11.68
C GLN A 81 -4.25 14.68 12.74
N GLY A 82 -2.99 14.43 12.41
CA GLY A 82 -1.87 14.72 13.30
C GLY A 82 -1.77 16.21 13.64
N ALA A 83 -2.00 17.09 12.66
CA ALA A 83 -2.01 18.53 12.87
C ALA A 83 -3.16 18.99 13.77
N GLU A 84 -4.37 18.44 13.57
CA GLU A 84 -5.53 18.70 14.43
C GLU A 84 -5.28 18.25 15.87
N MET A 85 -4.79 17.01 16.06
CA MET A 85 -4.52 16.44 17.38
C MET A 85 -3.51 17.26 18.18
N ASN A 86 -2.51 17.84 17.50
CA ASN A 86 -1.46 18.65 18.13
C ASN A 86 -1.73 20.16 18.05
N LYS A 87 -2.93 20.57 17.59
CA LYS A 87 -3.34 21.97 17.48
C LYS A 87 -2.28 22.82 16.76
N ILE A 88 -1.75 22.30 15.66
CA ILE A 88 -0.65 22.95 14.92
C ILE A 88 -1.03 24.37 14.47
N ASN A 89 -2.32 24.63 14.23
CA ASN A 89 -2.86 25.96 13.91
C ASN A 89 -2.71 27.00 15.05
N GLU A 90 -2.59 26.58 16.31
CA GLU A 90 -2.28 27.49 17.43
C GLU A 90 -0.81 27.95 17.38
N ILE A 91 0.07 27.15 16.77
CA ILE A 91 1.53 27.34 16.71
C ILE A 91 1.97 27.97 15.38
N CYS A 92 1.46 27.49 14.26
CA CYS A 92 1.77 27.93 12.91
C CYS A 92 0.58 28.71 12.34
N LYS A 93 0.80 30.00 12.00
CA LYS A 93 -0.22 30.91 11.47
C LYS A 93 0.20 31.40 10.08
N GLY A 94 -0.61 31.13 9.06
CA GLY A 94 -0.36 31.52 7.66
C GLY A 94 -0.89 30.48 6.68
N GLU A 95 -1.01 30.86 5.40
CA GLU A 95 -1.48 29.98 4.31
C GLU A 95 -0.57 28.75 4.16
N ASP A 96 0.75 28.92 4.38
CA ASP A 96 1.75 27.85 4.33
C ASP A 96 1.56 26.76 5.40
N CYS A 97 0.75 27.03 6.44
CA CYS A 97 0.49 26.10 7.54
C CYS A 97 -0.68 25.15 7.25
N ALA A 98 -1.38 25.30 6.12
CA ALA A 98 -2.46 24.42 5.71
C ALA A 98 -1.90 23.06 5.23
N VAL A 99 -2.25 21.98 5.91
CA VAL A 99 -1.82 20.63 5.53
C VAL A 99 -2.75 20.09 4.43
N GLY A 100 -2.36 20.34 3.18
CA GLY A 100 -2.71 19.57 2.01
C GLY A 100 -4.14 19.66 1.46
N LEU A 101 -4.71 20.86 1.45
CA LEU A 101 -5.51 21.30 0.31
C LEU A 101 -5.07 22.73 -0.07
N PRO A 102 -5.00 23.08 -1.36
CA PRO A 102 -5.06 24.48 -1.76
C PRO A 102 -6.40 25.05 -1.30
N GLU A 103 -6.40 26.31 -0.87
CA GLU A 103 -7.62 27.01 -0.49
C GLU A 103 -8.62 27.04 -1.67
N GLY A 104 -9.85 26.58 -1.44
CA GLY A 104 -10.98 26.78 -2.36
C GLY A 104 -11.41 25.56 -3.18
N ASN A 105 -12.49 24.92 -2.72
CA ASN A 105 -13.50 24.29 -3.58
C ASN A 105 -14.86 24.41 -2.90
#